data_AF-A0A239NUJ5-F1
#
_entry.id   AF-A0A239NUJ5-F1
#
_cell.length_a   1.000
_cell.length_b   1.000
_cell.length_c   1.000
_cell.angle_alpha   90.00
_cell.angle_beta   90.00
_cell.angle_gamma   90.00
#
_symmetry.space_group_name_H-M   'P 1'
#
loop_
_entity.id
_entity.type
_entity.pdbx_description
1 polymer ?
#
loop_
_entity_poly.entity_id
_entity_poly.type
_entity_poly.pdbx_seq_one_letter_code
_entity_poly.pdbx_strand_id
1 'polypeptide(L)'
;MARDTVREAVPAAHGFLLTERVGAVQISTRVERRIRRDFPERGAAPEIMLMLDELPETADYDPEVFGSERLQAAIGLLARGSVHRFREAVRLARTDWRDLLVAAALAHEDWPEALDAELGP
;
A
#
# COMPACT_ATOMS: atom_id res chain seq x y z
N MET A 1 -7.19 -50.66 -28.74
CA MET A 1 -5.85 -50.98 -28.20
C MET A 1 -4.92 -49.81 -28.47
N ALA A 2 -4.25 -49.38 -27.40
CA ALA A 2 -3.03 -48.57 -27.28
C ALA A 2 -2.54 -47.73 -28.45
N ARG A 3 -2.49 -46.41 -28.21
CA ARG A 3 -1.37 -45.48 -28.48
C ARG A 3 -1.67 -44.19 -27.69
N ASP A 4 -0.77 -43.46 -27.08
CA ASP A 4 0.55 -43.72 -26.52
C ASP A 4 0.81 -42.48 -25.66
N THR A 5 1.49 -42.66 -24.54
CA THR A 5 1.79 -41.60 -23.59
C THR A 5 2.82 -40.65 -24.19
N VAL A 6 2.46 -39.40 -24.45
CA VAL A 6 3.45 -38.32 -24.63
C VAL A 6 3.39 -37.40 -23.43
N ARG A 7 4.21 -37.77 -22.45
CA ARG A 7 4.77 -36.90 -21.42
C ARG A 7 5.83 -36.05 -22.13
N GLU A 8 5.49 -34.85 -22.56
CA GLU A 8 6.48 -33.87 -23.00
C GLU A 8 6.73 -32.87 -21.87
N ALA A 9 7.97 -32.90 -21.41
CA ALA A 9 8.49 -32.02 -20.38
C ALA A 9 8.54 -30.58 -20.91
N VAL A 10 7.88 -29.66 -20.22
CA VAL A 10 8.09 -28.22 -20.43
C VAL A 10 9.28 -27.80 -19.54
N PRO A 11 10.31 -27.15 -20.13
CA PRO A 11 11.60 -26.94 -19.47
C PRO A 11 11.53 -25.88 -18.36
N ALA A 12 12.33 -26.11 -17.33
CA ALA A 12 12.63 -25.13 -16.30
C ALA A 12 13.56 -24.01 -16.84
N ALA A 13 13.33 -22.80 -16.28
CA ALA A 13 14.22 -21.63 -16.26
C ALA A 13 14.41 -20.85 -17.58
N HIS A 14 13.63 -19.77 -17.72
CA HIS A 14 14.10 -18.37 -17.68
C HIS A 14 13.08 -17.48 -18.40
N GLY A 15 12.44 -16.59 -17.65
CA GLY A 15 11.45 -15.67 -18.20
C GLY A 15 11.00 -14.66 -17.15
N PHE A 16 11.94 -13.82 -16.72
CA PHE A 16 11.61 -12.58 -16.04
C PHE A 16 10.84 -11.73 -17.05
N LEU A 17 9.49 -11.69 -16.97
CA LEU A 17 8.59 -10.61 -17.39
C LEU A 17 7.11 -11.06 -17.41
N LEU A 18 6.25 -10.14 -16.97
CA LEU A 18 4.78 -10.07 -17.08
C LEU A 18 3.94 -10.87 -16.06
N THR A 19 3.70 -10.24 -14.90
CA THR A 19 2.32 -10.18 -14.38
C THR A 19 1.90 -8.72 -14.45
N GLU A 20 1.19 -8.38 -15.52
CA GLU A 20 0.27 -7.24 -15.52
C GLU A 20 -0.71 -7.44 -14.34
N ARG A 21 -0.46 -6.77 -13.20
CA ARG A 21 -1.56 -6.40 -12.32
C ARG A 21 -2.22 -5.17 -12.93
N VAL A 22 -3.21 -5.41 -13.77
CA VAL A 22 -4.21 -4.40 -14.13
C VAL A 22 -4.94 -4.07 -12.83
N GLY A 23 -4.57 -2.96 -12.17
CA GLY A 23 -5.19 -2.45 -10.94
C GLY A 23 -4.27 -2.16 -9.74
N ALA A 24 -2.94 -2.23 -9.85
CA ALA A 24 -2.05 -1.99 -8.70
C ALA A 24 -1.97 -0.49 -8.35
N VAL A 25 -2.53 -0.11 -7.20
CA VAL A 25 -2.41 1.24 -6.66
C VAL A 25 -0.94 1.53 -6.37
N GLN A 26 -0.36 2.45 -7.15
CA GLN A 26 1.05 2.81 -7.01
C GLN A 26 1.25 3.66 -5.76
N ILE A 27 1.84 3.08 -4.71
CA ILE A 27 2.33 3.85 -3.56
C ILE A 27 3.34 4.88 -4.08
N SER A 28 3.13 6.15 -3.73
CA SER A 28 4.03 7.20 -4.18
C SER A 28 5.44 7.01 -3.61
N THR A 29 6.46 7.44 -4.37
CA THR A 29 7.86 7.44 -3.90
C THR A 29 8.04 8.21 -2.59
N ARG A 30 7.21 9.23 -2.34
CA ARG A 30 7.24 10.04 -1.12
C ARG A 30 6.79 9.21 0.09
N VAL A 31 5.64 8.53 -0.03
CA VAL A 31 5.11 7.63 0.99
C VAL A 31 6.05 6.44 1.21
N GLU A 32 6.60 5.87 0.13
CA GLU A 32 7.56 4.77 0.22
C GLU A 32 8.79 5.16 1.04
N ARG A 33 9.41 6.30 0.74
CA ARG A 33 10.57 6.83 1.49
C ARG A 33 10.24 7.04 2.96
N ARG A 34 9.05 7.57 3.27
CA ARG A 34 8.59 7.78 4.64
C ARG A 34 8.46 6.47 5.40
N ILE A 35 7.83 5.46 4.80
CA ILE A 35 7.67 4.13 5.43
C ILE A 35 9.03 3.50 5.71
N ARG A 36 9.96 3.51 4.74
CA ARG A 36 11.31 2.96 4.95
C ARG A 36 12.07 3.65 6.08
N ARG A 37 11.85 4.97 6.23
CA ARG A 37 12.47 5.75 7.31
C ARG A 37 11.87 5.43 8.67
N ASP A 38 10.55 5.37 8.74
CA ASP A 38 9.83 5.22 10.02
C ASP A 38 9.84 3.76 10.52
N PHE A 39 10.04 2.78 9.64
CA PHE A 39 10.07 1.34 9.96
C PHE A 39 11.42 0.70 9.56
N PRO A 40 12.49 0.95 10.32
CA PRO A 40 13.83 0.46 10.01
C PRO A 40 14.00 -1.04 10.26
N GLU A 41 13.08 -1.70 10.98
CA GLU A 41 13.16 -3.13 11.22
C GLU A 41 13.11 -3.93 9.91
N ARG A 42 13.99 -4.94 9.79
CA ARG A 42 14.02 -5.80 8.59
C ARG A 42 12.66 -6.45 8.37
N GLY A 43 12.09 -6.23 7.19
CA GLY A 43 10.83 -6.82 6.75
C GLY A 43 9.58 -5.99 7.06
N ALA A 44 9.65 -5.03 8.00
CA ALA A 44 8.49 -4.21 8.35
C ALA A 44 8.04 -3.29 7.21
N ALA A 45 8.98 -2.57 6.58
CA ALA A 45 8.64 -1.68 5.48
C ALA A 45 8.02 -2.41 4.26
N PRO A 46 8.58 -3.53 3.76
CA PRO A 46 7.94 -4.33 2.72
C PRO A 46 6.55 -4.86 3.09
N GLU A 47 6.35 -5.33 4.33
CA GLU A 47 5.04 -5.80 4.81
C GLU A 47 4.01 -4.66 4.79
N ILE A 48 4.39 -3.48 5.27
CA ILE A 48 3.52 -2.30 5.29
C ILE A 48 3.16 -1.84 3.87
N MET A 49 4.11 -1.85 2.95
CA MET A 49 3.86 -1.49 1.55
C MET A 49 2.87 -2.47 0.91
N LEU A 50 3.03 -3.77 1.14
CA LEU A 50 2.07 -4.75 0.64
C LEU A 50 0.65 -4.49 1.19
N MET A 51 0.54 -4.21 2.49
CA MET A 51 -0.75 -3.89 3.10
C MET A 51 -1.39 -2.62 2.53
N LEU A 52 -0.60 -1.61 2.18
CA LEU A 52 -1.10 -0.36 1.56
C LEU A 52 -1.53 -0.56 0.11
N ASP A 53 -0.82 -1.40 -0.64
CA ASP A 53 -1.15 -1.76 -2.03
C ASP A 53 -2.45 -2.59 -2.12
N GLU A 54 -2.68 -3.47 -1.15
CA GLU A 54 -3.89 -4.31 -1.09
C GLU A 54 -5.11 -3.60 -0.47
N LEU A 55 -4.90 -2.50 0.26
CA LEU A 55 -5.96 -1.80 0.97
C LEU A 55 -7.13 -1.33 0.06
N PRO A 56 -6.89 -0.77 -1.13
CA PRO A 56 -7.94 -0.30 -2.05
C PRO A 56 -8.85 -1.42 -2.56
N GLU A 57 -8.29 -2.63 -2.76
CA GLU A 57 -9.05 -3.80 -3.21
C GLU A 57 -9.86 -4.45 -2.07
N THR A 58 -9.50 -4.17 -0.81
CA THR A 58 -10.05 -4.87 0.37
C THR A 58 -10.93 -3.99 1.26
N ALA A 59 -11.10 -2.71 0.92
CA ALA A 59 -11.99 -1.81 1.63
C ALA A 59 -13.41 -1.86 1.03
N ASP A 60 -14.44 -1.77 1.86
CA ASP A 60 -15.85 -1.72 1.43
C ASP A 60 -16.28 -0.36 0.84
N TYR A 61 -15.31 0.45 0.40
CA TYR A 61 -15.45 1.83 -0.05
C TYR A 61 -14.74 2.04 -1.39
N ASP A 62 -14.81 3.27 -1.93
CA ASP A 62 -14.20 3.64 -3.20
C ASP A 62 -12.68 3.34 -3.23
N PRO A 63 -12.21 2.44 -4.11
CA PRO A 63 -10.79 2.12 -4.27
C PRO A 63 -9.93 3.34 -4.62
N GLU A 64 -10.47 4.36 -5.31
CA GLU A 64 -9.72 5.57 -5.65
C GLU A 64 -9.35 6.37 -4.40
N VAL A 65 -10.24 6.42 -3.41
CA VAL A 65 -9.99 7.11 -2.13
C VAL A 65 -8.91 6.37 -1.33
N PHE A 66 -9.03 5.06 -1.21
CA PHE A 66 -8.09 4.22 -0.48
C PHE A 66 -6.73 4.08 -1.18
N GLY A 67 -6.71 4.25 -2.50
CA GLY A 67 -5.50 4.29 -3.29
C GLY A 67 -4.86 5.67 -3.43
N SER A 68 -5.50 6.71 -2.91
CA SER A 68 -4.93 8.06 -2.96
C SER A 68 -3.68 8.17 -2.07
N GLU A 69 -2.69 8.92 -2.57
CA GLU A 69 -1.48 9.25 -1.78
C GLU A 69 -1.85 9.89 -0.43
N ARG A 70 -2.88 10.74 -0.41
CA ARG A 70 -3.39 11.40 0.79
C ARG A 70 -3.79 10.39 1.87
N LEU A 71 -4.55 9.36 1.52
CA LEU A 71 -5.01 8.36 2.49
C LEU A 71 -3.87 7.45 2.93
N GLN A 72 -3.05 6.96 1.99
CA GLN A 72 -1.90 6.12 2.30
C GLN A 72 -0.89 6.85 3.20
N ALA A 73 -0.63 8.14 2.94
CA ALA A 73 0.20 8.98 3.77
C ALA A 73 -0.41 9.17 5.17
N ALA A 74 -1.72 9.42 5.28
CA ALA A 74 -2.39 9.53 6.58
C ALA A 74 -2.16 8.30 7.47
N ILE A 75 -2.29 7.10 6.89
CA ILE A 75 -2.02 5.84 7.60
C ILE A 75 -0.55 5.78 8.05
N GLY A 76 0.40 6.08 7.15
CA GLY A 76 1.82 6.09 7.48
C GLY A 76 2.19 7.08 8.58
N LEU A 77 1.63 8.29 8.54
CA LEU A 77 1.87 9.35 9.53
C LEU A 77 1.33 9.00 10.92
N LEU A 78 0.12 8.43 11.00
CA LEU A 78 -0.45 7.98 12.27
C LEU A 78 0.28 6.78 12.86
N ALA A 79 0.87 5.94 12.00
CA ALA A 79 1.59 4.78 12.44
C ALA A 79 2.86 5.11 13.24
N ARG A 80 3.53 6.23 12.96
CA ARG A 80 4.73 6.72 13.69
C ARG A 80 5.77 5.62 13.95
N GLY A 81 6.05 4.80 12.94
CA GLY A 81 7.01 3.68 13.03
C GLY A 81 6.53 2.45 13.81
N SER A 82 5.27 2.39 14.21
CA SER A 82 4.70 1.24 14.93
C SER A 82 3.73 0.45 14.06
N VAL A 83 4.02 -0.84 13.83
CA VAL A 83 3.14 -1.74 13.06
C VAL A 83 1.77 -1.89 13.73
N HIS A 84 1.74 -1.85 15.07
CA HIS A 84 0.48 -1.87 15.80
C HIS A 84 -0.37 -0.63 15.48
N ARG A 85 0.23 0.57 15.52
CA ARG A 85 -0.47 1.82 15.16
C ARG A 85 -0.83 1.88 13.69
N PHE A 86 -0.01 1.32 12.80
CA PHE A 86 -0.36 1.16 11.39
C PHE A 86 -1.67 0.37 11.24
N ARG A 87 -1.78 -0.78 11.93
CA ARG A 87 -3.00 -1.60 11.90
C ARG A 87 -4.21 -0.88 12.52
N GLU A 88 -4.02 -0.08 13.57
CA GLU A 88 -5.09 0.79 14.11
C GLU A 88 -5.52 1.85 13.09
N ALA A 89 -4.58 2.49 12.41
CA ALA A 89 -4.88 3.48 11.38
C ALA A 89 -5.62 2.84 10.18
N VAL A 90 -5.23 1.65 9.73
CA VAL A 90 -5.97 0.89 8.71
C VAL A 90 -7.40 0.57 9.18
N ARG A 91 -7.60 0.16 10.44
CA ARG A 91 -8.95 -0.06 11.00
C ARG A 91 -9.78 1.22 11.01
N LEU A 92 -9.18 2.34 11.41
CA LEU A 92 -9.85 3.63 11.42
C LEU A 92 -10.24 4.04 10.00
N ALA A 93 -9.33 3.90 9.03
CA ALA A 93 -9.58 4.19 7.62
C ALA A 93 -10.79 3.41 7.08
N ARG A 94 -10.87 2.11 7.41
CA ARG A 94 -11.99 1.25 7.02
C ARG A 94 -13.30 1.58 7.73
N THR A 95 -13.24 2.18 8.92
CA THR A 95 -14.44 2.56 9.68
C THR A 95 -14.97 3.90 9.21
N ASP A 96 -14.12 4.94 9.25
CA ASP A 96 -14.36 6.25 8.65
C ASP A 96 -13.02 6.86 8.20
N TRP A 97 -12.80 6.86 6.88
CA TRP A 97 -11.59 7.42 6.28
C TRP A 97 -11.50 8.94 6.47
N ARG A 98 -12.61 9.65 6.71
CA ARG A 98 -12.56 11.09 6.99
C ARG A 98 -12.00 11.34 8.38
N ASP A 99 -12.35 10.50 9.37
CA ASP A 99 -11.78 10.58 10.71
C ASP A 99 -10.28 10.27 10.71
N LEU A 100 -9.84 9.32 9.87
CA LEU A 100 -8.42 9.10 9.62
C LEU A 100 -7.73 10.38 9.11
N LEU A 101 -8.30 11.04 8.10
CA LEU A 101 -7.74 12.27 7.55
C LEU A 101 -7.71 13.39 8.60
N VAL A 102 -8.75 13.52 9.43
CA VAL A 102 -8.75 14.49 10.54
C VAL A 102 -7.65 14.18 11.54
N ALA A 103 -7.52 12.91 11.96
CA ALA A 103 -6.50 12.49 12.91
C ALA A 103 -5.09 12.70 12.38
N ALA A 104 -4.88 12.56 11.08
CA ALA A 104 -3.61 12.81 10.40
C ALA A 104 -3.36 14.30 10.08
N ALA A 105 -4.28 15.21 10.42
CA ALA A 105 -4.26 16.62 10.02
C ALA A 105 -4.24 16.85 8.50
N LEU A 106 -4.83 15.93 7.74
CA LEU A 106 -4.93 15.95 6.29
C LEU A 106 -6.38 16.07 5.80
N ALA A 107 -7.33 16.55 6.62
CA ALA A 107 -8.75 16.65 6.25
C ALA A 107 -9.11 17.92 5.47
N HIS A 108 -8.35 18.99 5.65
CA HIS A 108 -8.64 20.31 5.08
C HIS A 108 -8.09 20.46 3.66
N GLU A 109 -8.40 21.58 3.00
CA GLU A 109 -8.04 21.84 1.59
C GLU A 109 -6.53 22.03 1.38
N ASP A 110 -5.81 22.45 2.42
CA ASP A 110 -4.34 22.63 2.48
C ASP A 110 -3.57 21.32 2.74
N TRP A 111 -4.23 20.18 2.54
CA TRP A 111 -3.59 18.86 2.66
C TRP A 111 -2.36 18.66 1.75
N PRO A 112 -2.27 19.23 0.52
CA PRO A 112 -1.07 19.10 -0.29
C PRO A 112 0.15 19.74 0.39
N GLU A 113 0.00 20.94 0.95
CA GLU A 113 1.05 21.64 1.68
C GLU A 113 1.44 20.90 2.96
N ALA A 114 0.46 20.33 3.68
CA ALA A 114 0.71 19.51 4.86
C ALA A 114 1.49 18.22 4.51
N LEU A 115 1.19 17.57 3.37
CA LEU A 115 1.97 16.44 2.88
C LEU A 115 3.38 16.84 2.51
N ASP A 116 3.57 17.97 1.83
CA ASP A 116 4.89 18.48 1.48
C ASP A 116 5.74 18.76 2.73
N ALA A 117 5.12 19.27 3.80
CA ALA A 117 5.80 19.47 5.07
C ALA A 117 6.27 18.16 5.74
N GLU A 118 5.49 17.09 5.63
CA GLU A 118 5.76 15.80 6.29
C GLU A 118 6.61 14.82 5.47
N LEU A 119 6.46 14.85 4.15
CA LEU A 119 7.09 13.90 3.21
C LEU A 119 8.17 14.55 2.33
N GLY A 120 8.26 15.89 2.33
CA GLY A 120 9.03 16.66 1.35
C GLY A 120 8.27 16.79 0.02
N PRO A 121 8.70 17.68 -0.89
CA PRO A 121 8.11 17.82 -2.23
C PRO A 121 8.35 16.59 -3.12
#